data_AF-A0AAU5UYA7-F1
#
_entry.id   AF-A0AAU5UYA7-F1
#
_cell.length_a   1.000
_cell.length_b   1.000
_cell.length_c   1.000
_cell.angle_alpha   90.00
_cell.angle_beta   90.00
_cell.angle_gamma   90.00
#
_symmetry.space_group_name_H-M   'P 1'
#
loop_
_entity.id
_entity.type
_entity.pdbx_description
1 polymer ?
#
loop_
_entity_poly.entity_id
_entity_poly.type
_entity_poly.pdbx_seq_one_letter_code
_entity_poly.pdbx_strand_id
1 'polypeptide(L)'
;MAALILLLAMRTYEETGVAHAQSNGTLHTAGATITKLTSHTTSGRDGGGQDGGSGDWNVTTKHTIELRIGDEAKTVNGVPDDSANGLLEGQRVQAGLWHGRVVEIDGRDVWLGWHPGGWDMALFMLYPLVLGYLIALALAAAAYLAGRDGGVRLERRERAPSWLFGFLVGMAASFVLMGCAAFGNTIAYWPLAPVGAGTATALAGLRRALRRARATHVEDSPSGSAPAQA
;
A
#
# COMPACT_ATOMS: atom_id res chain seq x y z
N MET A 1 10.31 8.24 11.28
CA MET A 1 10.02 6.83 10.90
C MET A 1 8.79 6.26 11.58
N ALA A 2 8.74 6.14 12.91
CA ALA A 2 7.58 5.56 13.60
C ALA A 2 6.24 6.24 13.23
N ALA A 3 6.20 7.58 13.20
CA ALA A 3 5.02 8.32 12.79
C ALA A 3 4.57 8.00 11.35
N LEU A 4 5.51 7.86 10.41
CA LEU A 4 5.19 7.50 9.02
C LEU A 4 4.65 6.08 8.90
N ILE A 5 5.22 5.14 9.65
CA ILE A 5 4.72 3.76 9.72
C ILE A 5 3.31 3.75 10.29
N LEU A 6 3.05 4.52 11.35
CA LEU A 6 1.73 4.62 11.97
C LEU A 6 0.69 5.20 11.01
N LEU A 7 1.04 6.29 10.31
CA LEU A 7 0.16 6.90 9.30
C LEU A 7 -0.14 5.92 8.16
N LEU A 8 0.87 5.23 7.65
CA LEU A 8 0.70 4.23 6.59
C LEU A 8 -0.16 3.06 7.06
N ALA A 9 0.07 2.56 8.29
CA ALA A 9 -0.69 1.47 8.87
C ALA A 9 -2.16 1.86 9.09
N MET A 10 -2.43 3.06 9.61
CA MET A 10 -3.79 3.57 9.77
C MET A 10 -4.48 3.70 8.41
N ARG A 11 -3.80 4.25 7.40
CA ARG A 11 -4.35 4.39 6.05
C ARG A 11 -4.68 3.03 5.41
N THR A 12 -3.77 2.07 5.58
CA THR A 12 -3.95 0.69 5.11
C THR A 12 -5.11 -0.01 5.83
N TYR A 13 -5.25 0.20 7.14
CA TYR A 13 -6.36 -0.34 7.92
C TYR A 13 -7.71 0.22 7.43
N GLU A 14 -7.78 1.53 7.18
CA GLU A 14 -9.01 2.14 6.66
C GLU A 14 -9.43 1.54 5.32
N GLU A 15 -8.49 1.44 4.38
CA GLU A 15 -8.76 0.90 3.05
C GLU A 15 -9.20 -0.57 3.11
N THR A 16 -8.46 -1.41 3.83
CA THR A 16 -8.77 -2.84 3.94
C THR A 16 -10.06 -3.09 4.72
N GLY A 17 -10.30 -2.31 5.77
CA GLY A 17 -11.52 -2.38 6.57
C GLY A 17 -12.76 -1.97 5.78
N VAL A 18 -12.69 -0.86 5.02
CA VAL A 18 -13.78 -0.42 4.14
C VAL A 18 -14.06 -1.46 3.06
N ALA A 19 -13.04 -1.91 2.33
CA ALA A 19 -13.21 -2.90 1.26
C ALA A 19 -13.79 -4.22 1.79
N HIS A 20 -13.36 -4.68 2.97
CA HIS A 20 -13.91 -5.86 3.61
C HIS A 20 -15.37 -5.65 4.03
N ALA A 21 -15.69 -4.50 4.62
CA ALA A 21 -17.05 -4.21 5.07
C ALA A 21 -18.03 -4.05 3.90
N GLN A 22 -17.60 -3.44 2.79
CA GLN A 22 -18.37 -3.34 1.54
C GLN A 22 -18.61 -4.71 0.94
N SER A 23 -17.57 -5.52 0.76
CA SER A 23 -17.69 -6.84 0.13
C SER A 23 -18.55 -7.82 0.93
N ASN A 24 -18.58 -7.70 2.27
CA ASN A 24 -19.43 -8.53 3.13
C ASN A 24 -20.81 -7.91 3.43
N GLY A 25 -21.08 -6.68 2.97
CA GLY A 25 -22.33 -5.97 3.28
C GLY A 25 -22.51 -5.66 4.77
N THR A 26 -21.42 -5.53 5.53
CA THR A 26 -21.44 -5.31 6.98
C THR A 26 -21.30 -3.83 7.36
N LEU A 27 -21.38 -2.92 6.39
CA LEU A 27 -21.38 -1.49 6.67
C LEU A 27 -22.61 -1.11 7.50
N HIS A 28 -22.43 -0.19 8.45
CA HIS A 28 -23.55 0.40 9.14
C HIS A 28 -24.30 1.31 8.16
N THR A 29 -25.60 1.11 7.98
CA THR A 29 -26.37 1.92 7.04
C THR A 29 -27.26 2.92 7.78
N ALA A 30 -27.39 4.11 7.21
CA ALA A 30 -28.25 5.16 7.72
C ALA A 30 -28.99 5.86 6.56
N GLY A 31 -30.24 6.26 6.82
CA GLY A 31 -30.96 7.13 5.89
C GLY A 31 -30.31 8.51 5.82
N ALA A 32 -30.10 9.01 4.61
CA ALA A 32 -29.47 10.28 4.35
C ALA A 32 -30.25 11.07 3.29
N THR A 33 -30.13 12.39 3.32
CA THR A 33 -30.61 13.25 2.24
C THR A 33 -29.43 13.99 1.63
N ILE A 34 -29.27 13.91 0.31
CA ILE A 34 -28.26 14.72 -0.40
C ILE A 34 -28.70 16.17 -0.32
N THR A 35 -27.92 17.01 0.36
CA THR A 35 -28.22 18.43 0.52
C THR A 35 -27.57 19.27 -0.56
N LYS A 36 -26.46 18.81 -1.12
CA LYS A 36 -25.73 19.51 -2.17
C LYS A 36 -24.92 18.54 -3.01
N LEU A 37 -24.86 18.79 -4.31
CA LEU A 37 -24.06 18.06 -5.28
C LEU A 37 -23.33 19.05 -6.17
N THR A 38 -22.00 19.10 -6.06
CA THR A 38 -21.16 20.02 -6.83
C THR A 38 -20.19 19.23 -7.69
N SER A 39 -20.21 19.46 -9.00
CA SER A 39 -19.26 18.84 -9.93
C SER A 39 -18.05 19.74 -10.17
N HIS A 40 -16.90 19.11 -10.39
CA HIS A 40 -15.67 19.73 -10.80
C HIS A 40 -15.07 18.94 -11.96
N THR A 41 -15.05 19.55 -13.14
CA THR A 41 -14.49 18.94 -14.35
C THR A 41 -13.13 19.53 -14.64
N THR A 42 -12.14 18.66 -14.76
CA THR A 42 -10.80 19.02 -15.24
C THR A 42 -10.60 18.39 -16.61
N SER A 43 -10.16 19.18 -17.58
CA SER A 43 -9.83 18.70 -18.92
C SER A 43 -8.37 19.01 -19.23
N GLY A 44 -7.66 18.05 -19.82
CA GLY A 44 -6.27 18.21 -20.19
C GLY A 44 -5.90 17.33 -21.37
N ARG A 45 -4.77 17.65 -21.99
CA ARG A 45 -4.15 16.80 -23.01
C ARG A 45 -2.99 16.08 -22.34
N ASP A 46 -2.94 14.76 -22.44
CA ASP A 46 -1.78 14.02 -21.96
C ASP A 46 -0.54 14.50 -22.73
N GLY A 47 0.59 14.64 -22.05
CA GLY A 47 1.82 15.10 -22.67
C GLY A 47 2.24 14.13 -23.76
N GLY A 48 2.04 14.50 -25.03
CA GLY A 48 2.68 13.82 -26.14
C GLY A 48 4.18 13.82 -25.87
N GLY A 49 4.80 12.64 -25.94
CA GLY A 49 6.25 12.53 -25.85
C GLY A 49 6.94 13.45 -26.88
N GLN A 50 8.26 13.56 -26.78
CA GLN A 50 9.09 14.40 -27.67
C GLN A 50 8.83 14.17 -29.18
N ASP A 51 8.20 13.06 -29.55
CA ASP A 51 7.87 12.67 -30.92
C ASP A 51 6.49 13.17 -31.43
N GLY A 52 5.81 14.06 -30.71
CA GLY A 52 4.69 14.84 -31.27
C GLY A 52 3.39 14.06 -31.52
N GLY A 53 3.17 12.94 -30.82
CA GLY A 53 1.87 12.26 -30.81
C GLY A 53 0.77 13.17 -30.25
N SER A 54 -0.38 13.24 -30.92
CA SER A 54 -1.55 13.95 -30.38
C SER A 54 -1.93 13.30 -29.05
N GLY A 55 -1.61 13.95 -27.94
CA GLY A 55 -2.01 13.46 -26.63
C GLY A 55 -3.53 13.27 -26.58
N ASP A 56 -3.97 12.16 -26.02
CA ASP A 56 -5.39 11.91 -25.82
C ASP A 56 -5.98 13.01 -24.95
N TRP A 57 -7.18 13.45 -25.31
CA TRP A 57 -7.92 14.44 -24.57
C TRP A 57 -8.64 13.76 -23.41
N ASN A 58 -8.17 13.98 -22.20
CA ASN A 58 -8.76 13.41 -21.00
C ASN A 58 -9.64 14.44 -20.31
N VAL A 59 -10.90 14.07 -20.08
CA VAL A 59 -11.86 14.82 -19.27
C VAL A 59 -12.16 13.99 -18.03
N THR A 60 -11.86 14.54 -16.86
CA THR A 60 -12.15 13.90 -15.57
C THR A 60 -13.12 14.78 -14.81
N THR A 61 -14.32 14.27 -14.53
CA THR A 61 -15.29 14.92 -13.64
C THR A 61 -15.27 14.23 -12.28
N LYS A 62 -15.22 15.04 -11.22
CA LYS A 62 -15.35 14.59 -9.83
C LYS A 62 -16.43 15.39 -9.13
N HIS A 63 -17.11 14.76 -8.18
CA HIS A 63 -18.19 15.39 -7.43
C HIS A 63 -17.84 15.55 -5.96
N THR A 64 -18.33 16.63 -5.37
CA THR A 64 -18.45 16.82 -3.94
C THR A 64 -19.92 16.65 -3.57
N ILE A 65 -20.20 15.72 -2.66
CA ILE A 65 -21.54 15.37 -2.20
C ILE A 65 -21.65 15.76 -0.73
N GLU A 66 -22.59 16.63 -0.40
CA GLU A 66 -22.98 16.91 0.97
C GLU A 66 -24.26 16.14 1.29
N LEU A 67 -24.25 15.40 2.39
CA LEU A 67 -25.38 14.60 2.87
C LEU A 67 -25.73 15.00 4.29
N ARG A 68 -27.01 14.96 4.61
CA ARG A 68 -27.52 15.07 5.97
C ARG A 68 -27.99 13.72 6.47
N ILE A 69 -27.37 13.25 7.56
CA ILE A 69 -27.65 11.97 8.23
C ILE A 69 -28.16 12.32 9.63
N GLY A 70 -29.47 12.20 9.85
CA GLY A 70 -30.10 12.78 11.05
C GLY A 70 -29.86 14.29 11.12
N ASP A 71 -29.22 14.74 12.20
CA ASP A 71 -28.86 16.14 12.44
C ASP A 71 -27.43 16.49 11.98
N GLU A 72 -26.65 15.51 11.53
CA GLU A 72 -25.26 15.72 11.12
C GLU A 72 -25.14 15.92 9.61
N ALA A 73 -24.38 16.95 9.21
CA ALA A 73 -23.93 17.11 7.83
C ALA A 73 -22.58 16.37 7.63
N LYS A 74 -22.48 15.62 6.52
CA LYS A 74 -21.27 14.92 6.09
C LYS A 74 -20.93 15.35 4.66
N THR A 75 -19.65 15.41 4.34
CA THR A 75 -19.17 15.76 3.00
C THR A 75 -18.27 14.66 2.48
N VAL A 76 -18.52 14.22 1.24
CA VAL A 76 -17.68 13.30 0.50
C VAL A 76 -17.12 14.07 -0.70
N ASN A 77 -15.78 14.13 -0.79
CA ASN A 77 -15.10 14.88 -1.84
C ASN A 77 -14.50 13.94 -2.87
N GLY A 78 -14.47 14.37 -4.12
CA GLY A 78 -13.71 13.74 -5.18
C GLY A 78 -14.37 12.51 -5.82
N VAL A 79 -15.66 12.28 -5.56
CA VAL A 79 -16.43 11.12 -6.01
C VAL A 79 -16.36 11.02 -7.54
N PRO A 80 -15.97 9.87 -8.12
CA PRO A 80 -15.94 9.70 -9.57
C PRO A 80 -17.32 9.92 -10.20
N ASP A 81 -17.35 10.42 -11.43
CA ASP A 81 -18.60 10.69 -12.16
C ASP A 81 -19.53 9.45 -12.23
N ASP A 82 -18.97 8.27 -12.51
CA ASP A 82 -19.72 7.02 -12.58
C ASP A 82 -20.42 6.66 -11.25
N SER A 83 -19.76 6.91 -10.12
CA SER A 83 -20.32 6.69 -8.79
C SER A 83 -21.39 7.72 -8.44
N ALA A 84 -21.24 8.97 -8.89
CA ALA A 84 -22.18 10.05 -8.62
C ALA A 84 -23.36 10.10 -9.61
N ASN A 85 -23.28 9.39 -10.73
CA ASN A 85 -24.24 9.48 -11.83
C ASN A 85 -25.68 9.14 -11.38
N GLY A 86 -26.63 10.07 -11.55
CA GLY A 86 -28.03 9.88 -11.17
C GLY A 86 -28.33 10.18 -9.70
N LEU A 87 -27.35 10.64 -8.93
CA LEU A 87 -27.62 11.29 -7.64
C LEU A 87 -28.13 12.71 -7.87
N LEU A 88 -29.11 13.14 -7.08
CA LEU A 88 -29.73 14.46 -7.18
C LEU A 88 -29.79 15.15 -5.81
N GLU A 89 -29.71 16.48 -5.82
CA GLU A 89 -29.98 17.28 -4.62
C GLU A 89 -31.43 17.06 -4.16
N GLY A 90 -31.62 16.94 -2.84
CA GLY A 90 -32.90 16.62 -2.20
C GLY A 90 -33.25 15.13 -2.21
N GLN A 91 -32.50 14.29 -2.91
CA GLN A 91 -32.74 12.85 -2.94
C GLN A 91 -32.50 12.22 -1.57
N ARG A 92 -33.42 11.33 -1.16
CA ARG A 92 -33.21 10.43 -0.02
C ARG A 92 -32.47 9.19 -0.50
N VAL A 93 -31.39 8.86 0.19
CA VAL A 93 -30.47 7.77 -0.13
C VAL A 93 -30.14 6.99 1.14
N GLN A 94 -29.61 5.77 0.98
CA GLN A 94 -29.01 4.99 2.06
C GLN A 94 -27.50 5.20 2.03
N ALA A 95 -26.95 5.75 3.12
CA ALA A 95 -25.52 5.92 3.28
C ALA A 95 -24.92 4.73 4.04
N GLY A 96 -23.90 4.09 3.46
CA GLY A 96 -23.04 3.13 4.13
C GLY A 96 -21.90 3.84 4.87
N LEU A 97 -21.76 3.54 6.15
CA LEU A 97 -20.86 4.22 7.08
C LEU A 97 -19.76 3.27 7.57
N TRP A 98 -18.51 3.75 7.48
CA TRP A 98 -17.35 3.15 8.13
C TRP A 98 -16.79 4.11 9.18
N HIS A 99 -16.87 3.74 10.46
CA HIS A 99 -16.47 4.60 11.59
C HIS A 99 -17.05 6.03 11.50
N GLY A 100 -18.32 6.15 11.09
CA GLY A 100 -19.02 7.44 10.96
C GLY A 100 -18.67 8.28 9.72
N ARG A 101 -17.82 7.76 8.82
CA ARG A 101 -17.56 8.34 7.50
C ARG A 101 -18.41 7.66 6.44
N VAL A 102 -18.96 8.44 5.51
CA VAL A 102 -19.70 7.92 4.36
C VAL A 102 -18.70 7.32 3.38
N VAL A 103 -18.89 6.04 3.07
CA VAL A 103 -18.07 5.29 2.11
C VAL A 103 -18.91 4.72 0.96
N GLU A 104 -20.23 4.66 1.14
CA GLU A 104 -21.15 4.13 0.14
C GLU A 104 -22.44 4.96 0.12
N ILE A 105 -23.03 5.16 -1.05
CA ILE A 105 -24.35 5.79 -1.24
C ILE A 105 -25.18 4.90 -2.17
N ASP A 106 -26.31 4.38 -1.71
CA ASP A 106 -27.22 3.51 -2.47
C ASP A 106 -26.50 2.34 -3.18
N GLY A 107 -25.59 1.64 -2.50
CA GLY A 107 -24.82 0.54 -3.11
C GLY A 107 -23.59 0.97 -3.89
N ARG A 108 -23.38 2.29 -4.08
CA ARG A 108 -22.28 2.83 -4.91
C ARG A 108 -21.12 3.24 -4.04
N ASP A 109 -19.92 2.75 -4.39
CA ASP A 109 -18.69 3.15 -3.73
C ASP A 109 -18.38 4.63 -4.02
N VAL A 110 -18.37 5.43 -2.97
CA VAL A 110 -18.02 6.87 -3.03
C VAL A 110 -16.74 7.16 -2.25
N TRP A 111 -16.13 6.13 -1.67
CA TRP A 111 -14.84 6.22 -1.01
C TRP A 111 -13.71 6.17 -2.03
N LEU A 112 -12.85 7.18 -2.03
CA LEU A 112 -11.75 7.22 -3.01
C LEU A 112 -10.57 6.29 -2.71
N GLY A 113 -10.59 5.57 -1.58
CA GLY A 113 -9.41 4.80 -1.16
C GLY A 113 -8.17 5.70 -1.11
N TRP A 114 -7.02 5.15 -1.46
CA TRP A 114 -5.84 5.97 -1.75
C TRP A 114 -6.02 6.75 -3.04
N HIS A 115 -5.89 8.07 -2.97
CA HIS A 115 -5.96 8.91 -4.15
C HIS A 115 -4.70 9.77 -4.31
N PRO A 116 -4.27 10.07 -5.55
CA PRO A 116 -3.09 10.88 -5.82
C PRO A 116 -3.28 12.39 -5.50
N GLY A 117 -4.09 12.76 -4.50
CA GLY A 117 -4.29 14.14 -4.09
C GLY A 117 -4.15 14.34 -2.57
N GLY A 118 -3.84 15.57 -2.17
CA GLY A 118 -3.68 15.91 -0.75
C GLY A 118 -2.52 15.17 -0.07
N TRP A 119 -2.71 14.78 1.18
CA TRP A 119 -1.69 14.13 2.03
C TRP A 119 -1.32 12.71 1.58
N ASP A 120 -2.20 12.03 0.84
CA ASP A 120 -1.93 10.69 0.31
C ASP A 120 -0.73 10.68 -0.64
N MET A 121 -0.49 11.77 -1.40
CA MET A 121 0.72 11.88 -2.22
C MET A 121 1.99 11.99 -1.41
N ALA A 122 1.96 12.67 -0.26
CA ALA A 122 3.13 12.72 0.61
C ALA A 122 3.43 11.33 1.19
N LEU A 123 2.40 10.59 1.60
CA LEU A 123 2.51 9.20 2.03
C LEU A 123 3.03 8.29 0.92
N PHE A 124 2.54 8.47 -0.31
CA PHE A 124 3.00 7.74 -1.49
C PHE A 124 4.49 7.98 -1.76
N MET A 125 4.92 9.24 -1.78
CA MET A 125 6.33 9.61 -2.00
C MET A 125 7.27 9.09 -0.91
N LEU A 126 6.77 8.97 0.33
CA LEU A 126 7.53 8.48 1.48
C LEU A 126 7.46 6.96 1.64
N TYR A 127 6.59 6.27 0.90
CA TYR A 127 6.39 4.83 0.98
C TYR A 127 7.67 4.01 0.74
N PRO A 128 8.53 4.31 -0.27
CA PRO A 128 9.80 3.60 -0.46
C PRO A 128 10.70 3.64 0.79
N LEU A 129 10.69 4.75 1.53
CA LEU A 129 11.47 4.91 2.74
C LEU A 129 10.95 3.98 3.85
N VAL A 130 9.62 3.88 3.99
CA VAL A 130 8.97 2.97 4.95
C VAL A 130 9.22 1.51 4.57
N LEU A 131 9.05 1.17 3.29
CA LEU A 131 9.33 -0.16 2.74
C LEU A 131 10.76 -0.61 3.04
N GLY A 132 11.76 0.19 2.67
CA GLY A 132 13.17 -0.13 2.90
C GLY A 132 13.50 -0.27 4.38
N TYR A 133 12.89 0.56 5.24
CA TYR A 133 13.08 0.50 6.69
C TYR A 133 12.47 -0.77 7.30
N LEU A 134 11.25 -1.15 6.93
CA LEU A 134 10.59 -2.36 7.43
C LEU A 134 11.37 -3.62 7.01
N ILE A 135 11.85 -3.68 5.76
CA ILE A 135 12.70 -4.79 5.29
C ILE A 135 14.01 -4.84 6.07
N ALA A 136 14.66 -3.70 6.31
CA ALA A 136 15.89 -3.65 7.10
C ALA A 136 15.67 -4.13 8.54
N LEU A 137 14.56 -3.73 9.17
CA LEU A 137 14.19 -4.13 10.52
C LEU A 137 13.89 -5.62 10.61
N ALA A 138 13.15 -6.18 9.65
CA ALA A 138 12.88 -7.61 9.56
C ALA A 138 14.17 -8.43 9.39
N LEU A 139 15.09 -7.99 8.53
CA LEU A 139 16.40 -8.63 8.35
C LEU A 139 17.27 -8.54 9.60
N ALA A 140 17.27 -7.39 10.28
CA ALA A 140 18.02 -7.20 11.52
C ALA A 140 17.50 -8.13 12.63
N ALA A 141 16.18 -8.22 12.79
CA ALA A 141 15.54 -9.13 13.74
C ALA A 141 15.84 -10.60 13.41
N ALA A 142 15.68 -11.01 12.15
CA ALA A 142 15.97 -12.38 11.73
C ALA A 142 17.45 -12.77 11.92
N ALA A 143 18.38 -11.86 11.61
CA ALA A 143 19.81 -12.09 11.84
C ALA A 143 20.17 -12.13 13.34
N TYR A 144 19.52 -11.29 14.15
CA TYR A 144 19.70 -11.31 15.61
C TYR A 144 19.23 -12.64 16.20
N LEU A 145 18.04 -13.11 15.82
CA LEU A 145 17.51 -14.41 16.26
C LEU A 145 18.43 -15.55 15.82
N ALA A 146 18.88 -15.56 14.57
CA ALA A 146 19.80 -16.57 14.05
C ALA A 146 21.16 -16.61 14.80
N GLY A 147 21.66 -15.46 15.25
CA GLY A 147 22.88 -15.36 16.05
C GLY A 147 22.67 -15.69 17.53
N ARG A 148 21.46 -15.49 18.07
CA ARG A 148 21.10 -15.83 19.47
C ARG A 148 21.06 -17.35 19.69
N ASP A 149 20.64 -18.10 18.68
CA ASP A 149 20.59 -19.57 18.71
C ASP A 149 21.97 -20.25 18.55
N GLY A 150 23.07 -19.53 18.81
CA GLY A 150 24.44 -20.04 18.63
C GLY A 150 24.90 -20.14 17.17
N GLY A 151 24.17 -19.52 16.24
CA GLY A 151 24.48 -19.51 14.81
C GLY A 151 25.48 -18.44 14.38
N VAL A 152 25.89 -18.50 13.11
CA VAL A 152 26.84 -17.56 12.49
C VAL A 152 26.33 -16.12 12.56
N ARG A 153 27.18 -15.22 13.06
CA ARG A 153 26.90 -13.79 13.18
C ARG A 153 27.22 -13.10 11.84
N LEU A 154 26.19 -12.84 11.03
CA LEU A 154 26.40 -12.13 9.76
C LEU A 154 26.74 -10.66 10.02
N GLU A 155 27.75 -10.13 9.33
CA GLU A 155 28.05 -8.70 9.35
C GLU A 155 27.00 -7.89 8.58
N ARG A 156 26.98 -6.57 8.77
CA ARG A 156 26.06 -5.67 8.05
C ARG A 156 26.28 -5.74 6.52
N ARG A 157 27.53 -5.92 6.10
CA ARG A 157 27.93 -6.00 4.69
C ARG A 157 27.38 -7.25 3.99
N GLU A 158 27.29 -8.37 4.70
CA GLU A 158 26.78 -9.64 4.17
C GLU A 158 25.24 -9.63 4.04
N ARG A 159 24.57 -8.77 4.81
CA ARG A 159 23.11 -8.58 4.77
C ARG A 159 22.66 -7.60 3.68
N ALA A 160 23.52 -6.67 3.28
CA ALA A 160 23.20 -5.61 2.32
C ALA A 160 22.66 -6.12 0.96
N PRO A 161 23.18 -7.20 0.35
CA PRO A 161 22.64 -7.72 -0.91
C PRO A 161 21.21 -8.26 -0.78
N SER A 162 20.90 -8.91 0.35
CA SER A 162 19.55 -9.46 0.60
C SER A 162 18.54 -8.34 0.84
N TRP A 163 18.96 -7.29 1.55
CA TRP A 163 18.15 -6.08 1.74
C TRP A 163 17.87 -5.38 0.42
N LEU A 164 18.92 -5.11 -0.39
CA LEU A 164 18.80 -4.40 -1.66
C LEU A 164 17.89 -5.16 -2.63
N PHE A 165 18.04 -6.48 -2.72
CA PHE A 165 17.19 -7.32 -3.56
C PHE A 165 15.72 -7.25 -3.14
N GLY A 166 15.43 -7.40 -1.84
CA GLY A 166 14.04 -7.30 -1.36
C GLY A 166 13.44 -5.91 -1.54
N PHE A 167 14.24 -4.86 -1.36
CA PHE A 167 13.81 -3.49 -1.64
C PHE A 167 13.44 -3.31 -3.12
N LEU A 168 14.27 -3.78 -4.05
CA LEU A 168 13.99 -3.70 -5.49
C LEU A 168 12.74 -4.48 -5.88
N VAL A 169 12.53 -5.68 -5.32
CA VAL A 169 11.30 -6.47 -5.55
C VAL A 169 10.08 -5.71 -5.05
N GLY A 170 10.15 -5.13 -3.85
CA GLY A 170 9.07 -4.30 -3.31
C GLY A 170 8.78 -3.09 -4.20
N MET A 171 9.81 -2.38 -4.67
CA MET A 171 9.62 -1.27 -5.61
C MET A 171 8.99 -1.71 -6.93
N ALA A 172 9.44 -2.84 -7.51
CA ALA A 172 8.85 -3.39 -8.72
C ALA A 172 7.37 -3.75 -8.54
N ALA A 173 7.02 -4.38 -7.42
CA ALA A 173 5.63 -4.68 -7.08
C ALA A 173 4.78 -3.41 -6.96
N SER A 174 5.30 -2.33 -6.37
CA SER A 174 4.62 -1.04 -6.34
C SER A 174 4.33 -0.48 -7.73
N PHE A 175 5.30 -0.52 -8.65
CA PHE A 175 5.09 -0.05 -10.02
C PHE A 175 4.07 -0.89 -10.78
N VAL A 176 4.08 -2.22 -10.61
CA VAL A 176 3.10 -3.12 -11.23
C VAL A 176 1.69 -2.80 -10.73
N LEU A 177 1.51 -2.66 -9.42
CA LEU A 177 0.20 -2.34 -8.84
C LEU A 177 -0.28 -0.94 -9.27
N MET A 178 0.62 0.03 -9.36
CA MET A 178 0.30 1.37 -9.84
C MET A 178 -0.09 1.37 -11.33
N GLY A 179 0.58 0.57 -12.14
CA GLY A 179 0.18 0.32 -13.54
C GLY A 179 -1.21 -0.29 -13.63
N CYS A 180 -1.49 -1.33 -12.83
CA CYS A 180 -2.82 -1.92 -12.77
C CYS A 180 -3.90 -0.92 -12.31
N ALA A 181 -3.59 -0.05 -11.35
CA ALA A 181 -4.50 1.02 -10.91
C ALA A 181 -4.77 2.05 -12.02
N ALA A 182 -3.78 2.36 -12.85
CA ALA A 182 -3.96 3.25 -14.00
C ALA A 182 -4.92 2.68 -15.07
N PHE A 183 -5.10 1.36 -15.11
CA PHE A 183 -6.08 0.68 -15.98
C PHE A 183 -7.46 0.48 -15.31
N GLY A 184 -7.77 1.21 -14.24
CA GLY A 184 -9.08 1.20 -13.61
C GLY A 184 -9.33 0.06 -12.62
N ASN A 185 -8.32 -0.76 -12.32
CA ASN A 185 -8.43 -1.74 -11.24
C ASN A 185 -8.11 -1.08 -9.89
N THR A 186 -9.13 -0.83 -9.06
CA THR A 186 -8.93 -0.49 -7.65
C THR A 186 -8.35 -1.70 -6.93
N ILE A 187 -7.04 -1.67 -6.66
CA ILE A 187 -6.38 -2.78 -5.98
C ILE A 187 -6.49 -2.53 -4.47
N ALA A 188 -7.47 -3.18 -3.85
CA ALA A 188 -7.45 -3.38 -2.42
C ALA A 188 -6.06 -3.96 -2.01
N TYR A 189 -5.53 -3.56 -0.85
CA TYR A 189 -4.28 -4.08 -0.27
C TYR A 189 -2.95 -3.56 -0.85
N TRP A 190 -2.97 -2.53 -1.70
CA TRP A 190 -1.77 -2.12 -2.45
C TRP A 190 -0.57 -1.58 -1.61
N PRO A 191 -0.69 -1.13 -0.34
CA PRO A 191 0.49 -0.84 0.49
C PRO A 191 1.10 -2.09 1.15
N LEU A 192 0.33 -3.18 1.31
CA LEU A 192 0.79 -4.39 1.99
C LEU A 192 1.50 -5.35 1.04
N ALA A 193 1.00 -5.48 -0.19
CA ALA A 193 1.56 -6.41 -1.18
C ALA A 193 3.05 -6.15 -1.49
N PRO A 194 3.51 -4.90 -1.71
CA PRO A 194 4.92 -4.65 -1.99
C PRO A 194 5.82 -4.84 -0.75
N VAL A 195 5.34 -4.47 0.44
CA VAL A 195 6.04 -4.77 1.72
C VAL A 195 6.18 -6.27 1.90
N GLY A 196 5.11 -7.04 1.73
CA GLY A 196 5.12 -8.50 1.84
C GLY A 196 6.09 -9.14 0.86
N ALA A 197 6.00 -8.79 -0.42
CA ALA A 197 6.86 -9.32 -1.48
C ALA A 197 8.35 -8.99 -1.24
N GLY A 198 8.66 -7.74 -0.89
CA GLY A 198 10.03 -7.31 -0.61
C GLY A 198 10.60 -7.96 0.66
N THR A 199 9.80 -8.09 1.72
CA THR A 199 10.25 -8.72 2.97
C THR A 199 10.48 -10.23 2.79
N ALA A 200 9.58 -10.93 2.10
CA ALA A 200 9.72 -12.37 1.83
C ALA A 200 10.98 -12.68 1.01
N THR A 201 11.23 -11.92 -0.04
CA THR A 201 12.42 -12.09 -0.89
C THR A 201 13.72 -11.73 -0.15
N ALA A 202 13.72 -10.68 0.65
CA ALA A 202 14.84 -10.35 1.53
C ALA A 202 15.16 -11.48 2.52
N LEU A 203 14.14 -12.03 3.19
CA LEU A 203 14.31 -13.14 4.14
C LEU A 203 14.79 -14.42 3.45
N ALA A 204 14.32 -14.71 2.24
CA ALA A 204 14.81 -15.83 1.43
C ALA A 204 16.31 -15.66 1.09
N GLY A 205 16.73 -14.45 0.71
CA GLY A 205 18.13 -14.09 0.50
C GLY A 205 18.97 -14.27 1.77
N LEU A 206 18.49 -13.77 2.91
CA LEU A 206 19.15 -13.92 4.21
C LEU A 206 19.32 -15.39 4.59
N ARG A 207 18.27 -16.21 4.42
CA ARG A 207 18.33 -17.66 4.67
C ARG A 207 19.36 -18.35 3.79
N ARG A 208 19.57 -17.88 2.56
CA ARG A 208 20.61 -18.41 1.67
C ARG A 208 22.01 -17.99 2.14
N ALA A 209 22.17 -16.73 2.56
CA ALA A 209 23.42 -16.23 3.11
C ALA A 209 23.84 -16.97 4.40
N LEU A 210 22.91 -17.16 5.35
CA LEU A 210 23.12 -17.93 6.57
C LEU A 210 23.53 -19.38 6.29
N ARG A 211 22.89 -20.04 5.31
CA ARG A 211 23.26 -21.40 4.90
C ARG A 211 24.68 -21.48 4.35
N ARG A 212 25.09 -20.52 3.51
CA ARG A 212 26.45 -20.45 2.98
C ARG A 212 27.48 -20.21 4.08
N ALA A 213 27.23 -19.25 4.96
CA ALA A 213 28.14 -18.91 6.05
C ALA A 213 28.29 -20.07 7.06
N ARG A 214 27.24 -20.86 7.29
CA ARG A 214 27.34 -22.12 8.06
C ARG A 214 28.19 -23.17 7.36
N ALA A 215 28.07 -23.32 6.04
CA ALA A 215 28.87 -24.29 5.29
C ALA A 215 30.37 -23.96 5.35
N THR A 216 30.73 -22.68 5.18
CA THR A 216 32.14 -22.24 5.27
C THR A 216 32.71 -22.36 6.68
N HIS A 217 31.92 -22.09 7.73
CA HIS A 217 32.34 -22.28 9.12
C HIS A 217 32.59 -23.77 9.48
N VAL A 218 31.90 -24.70 8.82
CA VAL A 218 32.14 -26.15 8.99
C VAL A 218 33.43 -26.57 8.29
N GLU A 219 33.75 -25.98 7.13
CA GLU A 219 35.02 -26.24 6.41
C GLU A 219 36.24 -25.70 7.16
N ASP A 220 36.13 -24.55 7.83
CA ASP A 220 37.23 -23.95 8.61
C ASP A 220 37.45 -24.59 10.00
N SER A 221 36.57 -25.51 10.43
CA SER A 221 36.83 -26.31 11.63
C SER A 221 37.92 -27.33 11.30
N PRO A 222 39.14 -27.23 11.87
CA PRO A 222 40.22 -28.12 11.50
C PRO A 222 39.79 -29.54 11.86
N SER A 223 39.76 -30.41 10.84
CA SER A 223 39.73 -31.85 11.04
C SER A 223 41.01 -32.23 11.78
N GLY A 224 40.92 -32.22 13.11
CA GLY A 224 41.98 -32.69 13.98
C GLY A 224 42.19 -34.17 13.76
N SER A 225 43.21 -34.52 12.98
CA SER A 225 44.08 -35.68 13.19
C SER A 225 45.07 -35.81 12.03
N ALA A 226 46.28 -35.25 12.21
CA ALA A 226 47.48 -35.75 11.53
C ALA A 226 48.45 -36.23 12.62
N PRO A 227 48.97 -37.47 12.53
CA PRO A 227 49.61 -38.15 13.64
C PRO A 227 51.01 -37.59 13.90
N ALA A 228 51.39 -37.53 15.18
CA ALA A 228 52.78 -37.30 15.58
C ALA A 228 53.63 -38.47 15.07
N GLN A 229 54.55 -38.21 14.13
CA GLN A 229 55.63 -39.14 13.80
C GLN A 229 56.76 -38.95 14.81
N ALA A 230 57.16 -40.09 15.39
CA ALA A 230 58.30 -40.29 16.26
C ALA A 230 59.63 -40.30 15.48
#